data_AF-A0A840GXH0-F1
#
_entry.id   AF-A0A840GXH0-F1
#
_cell.length_a   1.000
_cell.length_b   1.000
_cell.length_c   1.000
_cell.angle_alpha   90.00
_cell.angle_beta   90.00
_cell.angle_gamma   90.00
#
_symmetry.space_group_name_H-M   'P 1'
#
loop_
_entity.id
_entity.type
_entity.pdbx_description
1 polymer ?
#
loop_
_entity_poly.entity_id
_entity_poly.type
_entity_poly.pdbx_seq_one_letter_code
_entity_poly.pdbx_strand_id
1 'polypeptide(L)'
;MQGRKADEALRLLVMLTACRRPAVSLWYLEGIPADLAARVINSLTIPTIEIGAGPYCSGQVLVFHDVLGLTEGHRPKFVRAYAEGFQQLPDALSRWAADARGGAFPGPQESYRLPEGVGEAITNWAPSNPV
;
A
#
# COMPACT_ATOMS: atom_id res chain seq x y z
N MET A 1 -10.43 -2.21 -17.62
CA MET A 1 -11.06 -3.51 -17.24
C MET A 1 -10.77 -4.48 -18.34
N GLN A 2 -10.19 -5.61 -17.99
CA GLN A 2 -9.82 -6.69 -18.92
C GLN A 2 -10.95 -7.71 -19.05
N GLY A 3 -10.90 -8.57 -20.06
CA GLY A 3 -11.85 -9.67 -20.27
C GLY A 3 -13.27 -9.23 -20.64
N ARG A 4 -13.43 -8.06 -21.26
CA ARG A 4 -14.76 -7.56 -21.69
C ARG A 4 -15.24 -8.19 -22.98
N LYS A 5 -14.31 -8.57 -23.87
CA LYS A 5 -14.60 -9.24 -25.14
C LYS A 5 -14.37 -10.74 -25.00
N ALA A 6 -15.12 -11.53 -25.76
CA ALA A 6 -15.07 -12.99 -25.66
C ALA A 6 -13.67 -13.56 -25.94
N ASP A 7 -12.96 -13.02 -26.94
CA ASP A 7 -11.60 -13.43 -27.27
C ASP A 7 -10.60 -13.10 -26.16
N GLU A 8 -10.73 -11.93 -25.55
CA GLU A 8 -9.91 -11.51 -24.42
C GLU A 8 -10.16 -12.37 -23.18
N ALA A 9 -11.43 -12.64 -22.86
CA ALA A 9 -11.82 -13.49 -21.74
C ALA A 9 -11.28 -14.92 -21.90
N LEU A 10 -11.39 -15.50 -23.10
CA LEU A 10 -10.84 -16.83 -23.39
C LEU A 10 -9.31 -16.86 -23.27
N ARG A 11 -8.62 -15.81 -23.75
CA ARG A 11 -7.16 -15.69 -23.60
C ARG A 11 -6.74 -15.64 -22.13
N LEU A 12 -7.46 -14.91 -21.29
CA LEU A 12 -7.20 -14.87 -19.85
C LEU A 12 -7.37 -16.25 -19.20
N LEU A 13 -8.45 -16.97 -19.53
CA LEU A 13 -8.67 -18.32 -19.02
C LEU A 13 -7.55 -19.28 -19.43
N VAL A 14 -7.13 -19.23 -20.70
CA VAL A 14 -6.03 -20.06 -21.20
C VAL A 14 -4.72 -19.69 -20.49
N MET A 15 -4.40 -18.41 -20.35
CA MET A 15 -3.17 -17.95 -19.70
C MET A 15 -3.08 -18.43 -18.25
N LEU A 16 -4.15 -18.24 -17.47
CA LEU A 16 -4.19 -18.60 -16.05
C LEU A 16 -4.09 -20.11 -15.84
N THR A 17 -4.68 -20.91 -16.73
CA THR A 17 -4.69 -22.38 -16.61
C THR A 17 -3.48 -23.07 -17.25
N ALA A 18 -2.87 -22.45 -18.27
CA ALA A 18 -1.68 -22.98 -18.95
C ALA A 18 -0.42 -22.86 -18.11
N CYS A 19 -0.40 -21.91 -17.18
CA CYS A 19 0.73 -21.68 -16.31
C CYS A 19 0.77 -22.73 -15.18
N ARG A 20 1.24 -23.93 -15.53
CA ARG A 20 1.52 -25.06 -14.62
C ARG A 20 2.98 -25.09 -14.17
N ARG A 21 3.69 -23.96 -14.30
CA ARG A 21 5.12 -23.92 -13.99
C ARG A 21 5.30 -23.97 -12.47
N PRO A 22 6.18 -24.85 -11.95
CA PRO A 22 6.43 -24.96 -10.51
C PRO A 22 7.04 -23.68 -9.88
N ALA A 23 7.33 -22.66 -10.69
CA ALA A 23 7.89 -21.37 -10.27
C ALA A 23 6.83 -20.30 -9.95
N VAL A 24 5.56 -20.50 -10.28
CA VAL A 24 4.51 -19.52 -9.96
C VAL A 24 3.80 -19.93 -8.67
N SER A 25 3.89 -19.08 -7.66
CA SER A 25 3.32 -19.32 -6.33
C SER A 25 2.07 -18.50 -6.02
N LEU A 26 1.72 -17.54 -6.90
CA LEU A 26 0.56 -16.64 -6.72
C LEU A 26 0.07 -16.09 -8.06
N TRP A 27 -1.25 -15.90 -8.19
CA TRP A 27 -1.85 -15.05 -9.22
C TRP A 27 -2.34 -13.73 -8.64
N TYR A 28 -2.10 -12.65 -9.37
CA TYR A 28 -2.69 -11.34 -9.10
C TYR A 28 -3.67 -11.01 -10.23
N LEU A 29 -4.94 -10.79 -9.88
CA LEU A 29 -6.04 -10.53 -10.81
C LEU A 29 -6.56 -9.10 -10.61
N GLU A 30 -6.40 -8.26 -11.63
CA GLU A 30 -6.75 -6.83 -11.57
C GLU A 30 -7.80 -6.45 -12.60
N GLY A 31 -8.92 -5.89 -12.14
CA GLY A 31 -9.93 -5.28 -13.00
C GLY A 31 -10.53 -6.26 -14.03
N ILE A 32 -10.85 -7.47 -13.58
CA ILE A 32 -11.49 -8.55 -14.36
C ILE A 32 -12.96 -8.71 -13.90
N PRO A 33 -13.93 -9.04 -14.78
CA PRO A 33 -15.29 -9.38 -14.35
C PRO A 33 -15.32 -10.48 -13.29
N ALA A 34 -16.13 -10.30 -12.25
CA ALA A 34 -16.21 -11.24 -11.13
C ALA A 34 -16.59 -12.66 -11.57
N ASP A 35 -17.51 -12.78 -12.53
CA ASP A 35 -17.94 -14.08 -13.05
C ASP A 35 -16.82 -14.78 -13.84
N LEU A 36 -15.95 -14.00 -14.51
CA LEU A 36 -14.79 -14.53 -15.22
C LEU A 36 -13.71 -15.02 -14.23
N ALA A 37 -13.47 -14.26 -13.16
CA ALA A 37 -12.58 -14.67 -12.08
C ALA A 37 -13.11 -15.94 -11.37
N ALA A 38 -14.41 -15.99 -11.06
CA ALA A 38 -15.05 -17.16 -10.47
C ALA A 38 -14.86 -18.43 -11.32
N ARG A 39 -14.98 -18.28 -12.64
CA ARG A 39 -14.86 -19.40 -13.59
C ARG A 39 -13.49 -20.08 -13.53
N VAL A 40 -12.42 -19.31 -13.36
CA VAL A 40 -11.07 -19.85 -13.37
C VAL A 40 -10.61 -20.29 -11.98
N ILE A 41 -11.09 -19.65 -10.91
CA ILE A 41 -10.61 -19.88 -9.54
C ILE A 41 -10.66 -21.35 -9.13
N ASN A 42 -11.76 -22.05 -9.48
CA ASN A 42 -11.94 -23.47 -9.15
C ASN A 42 -10.99 -24.40 -9.91
N SER A 43 -10.37 -23.92 -10.98
CA SER A 43 -9.41 -24.67 -11.80
C SER A 43 -7.95 -24.40 -11.42
N LEU A 44 -7.70 -23.40 -10.56
CA LEU A 44 -6.36 -23.03 -10.11
C LEU A 44 -6.04 -23.70 -8.78
N THR A 45 -4.84 -24.25 -8.66
CA THR A 45 -4.30 -24.75 -7.38
C THR A 45 -3.49 -23.70 -6.62
N ILE A 46 -3.07 -22.65 -7.32
CA ILE A 46 -2.25 -21.56 -6.81
C ILE A 46 -3.16 -20.47 -6.22
N PRO A 47 -2.84 -19.90 -5.03
CA PRO A 47 -3.63 -18.82 -4.45
C PRO A 47 -3.73 -17.59 -5.35
N THR A 48 -4.85 -16.90 -5.26
CA THR A 48 -5.17 -15.73 -6.08
C THR A 48 -5.42 -14.51 -5.19
N ILE A 49 -4.85 -13.38 -5.55
CA ILE A 49 -5.08 -12.08 -4.92
C ILE A 49 -5.77 -11.17 -5.92
N GLU A 50 -6.82 -10.48 -5.49
CA GLU A 50 -7.63 -9.63 -6.35
C GLU A 50 -7.55 -8.14 -6.02
N ILE A 51 -7.69 -7.32 -7.06
CA ILE A 51 -8.16 -5.94 -6.94
C ILE A 51 -9.19 -5.66 -8.04
N GLY A 52 -10.46 -5.55 -7.64
CA GLY A 52 -11.55 -5.39 -8.58
C GLY A 52 -11.79 -6.60 -9.49
N ALA A 53 -11.45 -7.80 -9.03
CA ALA A 53 -11.83 -9.07 -9.66
C ALA A 53 -12.90 -9.86 -8.88
N GLY A 54 -13.37 -9.31 -7.75
CA GLY A 54 -14.52 -9.84 -7.02
C GLY A 54 -14.14 -10.85 -5.92
N PRO A 55 -15.13 -11.35 -5.17
CA PRO A 55 -14.91 -11.97 -3.86
C PRO A 55 -14.43 -13.43 -3.93
N TYR A 56 -14.23 -13.98 -5.13
CA TYR A 56 -13.98 -15.41 -5.31
C TYR A 56 -12.50 -15.79 -5.15
N CYS A 57 -11.59 -14.80 -5.17
CA CYS A 57 -10.16 -15.01 -5.00
C CYS A 57 -9.79 -15.37 -3.56
N SER A 58 -8.62 -15.98 -3.38
CA SER A 58 -8.12 -16.42 -2.06
C SER A 58 -7.81 -15.26 -1.11
N GLY A 59 -7.51 -14.08 -1.65
CA GLY A 59 -7.27 -12.86 -0.89
C GLY A 59 -7.48 -11.62 -1.75
N GLN A 60 -7.26 -10.47 -1.13
CA GLN A 60 -7.62 -9.16 -1.68
C GLN A 60 -6.52 -8.15 -1.39
N VAL A 61 -6.29 -7.22 -2.34
CA VAL A 61 -5.39 -6.08 -2.19
C VAL A 61 -6.07 -4.80 -2.68
N LEU A 62 -5.79 -3.70 -1.98
CA LEU A 62 -6.22 -2.35 -2.36
C LEU A 62 -5.05 -1.41 -2.12
N VAL A 63 -5.04 -0.29 -2.84
CA VAL A 63 -4.05 0.77 -2.61
C VAL A 63 -4.31 1.41 -1.25
N PHE A 64 -3.27 1.55 -0.43
CA PHE A 64 -3.36 2.14 0.91
C PHE A 64 -4.04 3.52 0.92
N HIS A 65 -3.70 4.38 -0.03
CA HIS A 65 -4.30 5.71 -0.18
C HIS A 65 -5.80 5.66 -0.46
N ASP A 66 -6.25 4.69 -1.25
CA ASP A 66 -7.66 4.48 -1.57
C ASP A 66 -8.43 3.96 -0.34
N VAL A 67 -7.83 3.03 0.42
CA VAL A 67 -8.39 2.51 1.68
C VAL A 67 -8.57 3.63 2.69
N LEU A 68 -7.60 4.54 2.81
CA LEU A 68 -7.66 5.65 3.76
C LEU A 68 -8.32 6.91 3.20
N GLY A 69 -8.79 6.88 1.96
CA GLY A 69 -9.43 8.04 1.32
C GLY A 69 -8.53 9.27 1.26
N LEU A 70 -7.23 9.10 0.99
CA LEU A 70 -6.23 10.18 0.96
C LEU A 70 -6.21 10.98 -0.35
N THR A 71 -6.97 10.53 -1.35
CA THR A 71 -7.10 11.18 -2.66
C THR A 71 -8.51 11.73 -2.84
N GLU A 72 -8.59 12.93 -3.41
CA GLU A 72 -9.85 13.57 -3.82
C GLU A 72 -10.17 13.23 -5.28
N GLY A 73 -11.47 13.21 -5.60
CA GLY A 73 -11.94 13.00 -6.98
C GLY A 73 -12.42 11.57 -7.24
N HIS A 74 -12.18 11.09 -8.47
CA HIS A 74 -12.75 9.84 -8.94
C HIS A 74 -12.10 8.63 -8.27
N ARG A 75 -12.89 7.87 -7.50
CA ARG A 75 -12.50 6.56 -6.96
C ARG A 75 -12.93 5.44 -7.92
N PRO A 76 -12.05 4.48 -8.28
CA PRO A 76 -12.45 3.31 -9.06
C PRO A 76 -13.60 2.56 -8.40
N LYS A 77 -14.50 1.98 -9.20
CA LYS A 77 -15.73 1.33 -8.69
C LYS A 77 -15.52 0.22 -7.66
N PHE A 78 -14.33 -0.39 -7.64
CA PHE A 78 -13.98 -1.50 -6.75
C PHE A 78 -13.37 -1.04 -5.43
N VAL A 79 -13.11 0.26 -5.28
CA VAL A 79 -12.57 0.85 -4.07
C VAL A 79 -13.69 1.09 -3.06
N ARG A 80 -13.45 0.68 -1.82
CA ARG A 80 -14.16 1.17 -0.64
C ARG A 80 -13.16 1.89 0.26
N ALA A 81 -13.38 3.17 0.50
CA ALA A 81 -12.63 3.89 1.52
C ALA A 81 -13.20 3.54 2.92
N TYR A 82 -12.30 3.42 3.88
CA TYR A 82 -12.58 3.14 5.28
C TYR A 82 -12.25 4.35 6.18
N ALA A 83 -11.73 5.42 5.59
CA ALA A 83 -11.52 6.71 6.24
C ALA A 83 -11.68 7.85 5.23
N GLU A 84 -11.90 9.07 5.73
CA GLU A 84 -11.90 10.31 4.93
C GLU A 84 -10.61 11.08 5.19
N GLY A 85 -9.48 10.44 4.90
CA GLY A 85 -8.15 10.96 5.20
C GLY A 85 -7.86 12.29 4.49
N PHE A 86 -8.33 12.48 3.25
CA PHE A 86 -8.17 13.74 2.53
C PHE A 86 -8.71 14.95 3.31
N GLN A 87 -9.82 14.78 4.03
CA GLN A 87 -10.41 15.85 4.84
C GLN A 87 -9.67 16.07 6.16
N GLN A 88 -9.09 15.01 6.74
CA GLN A 88 -8.52 15.03 8.09
C GLN A 88 -7.01 15.33 8.12
N LEU A 89 -6.27 14.89 7.10
CA LEU A 89 -4.80 15.01 7.04
C LEU A 89 -4.32 16.47 7.00
N PRO A 90 -4.95 17.41 6.26
CA PRO A 90 -4.49 18.79 6.22
C PRO A 90 -4.38 19.42 7.61
N ASP A 91 -5.37 19.19 8.48
CA ASP A 91 -5.38 19.73 9.84
C ASP A 91 -4.30 19.07 10.72
N ALA A 92 -4.10 17.76 10.59
CA ALA A 92 -3.04 17.05 11.33
C ALA A 92 -1.64 17.53 10.93
N LEU A 93 -1.39 17.65 9.62
CA LEU A 93 -0.11 18.13 9.08
C LEU A 93 0.13 19.60 9.42
N SER A 94 -0.92 20.43 9.43
CA SER A 94 -0.82 21.84 9.82
C SER A 94 -0.43 22.01 11.28
N ARG A 95 -1.03 21.20 12.18
CA ARG A 95 -0.67 21.18 13.61
C ARG A 95 0.77 20.73 13.82
N TRP A 96 1.17 19.61 13.21
CA TRP A 96 2.55 19.14 13.27
C TRP A 96 3.54 20.20 12.75
N ALA A 97 3.22 20.85 11.62
CA ALA A 97 4.07 21.89 11.07
C ALA A 97 4.14 23.14 11.95
N ALA A 98 3.06 23.49 12.66
CA ALA A 98 3.07 24.54 13.66
C ALA A 98 3.94 24.16 14.87
N ASP A 99 3.81 22.93 15.37
CA ASP A 99 4.61 22.42 16.48
C ASP A 99 6.12 22.40 16.13
N ALA A 100 6.46 21.95 14.93
CA ALA A 100 7.84 21.91 14.44
C ALA A 100 8.44 23.32 14.27
N ARG A 101 7.70 24.25 13.66
CA ARG A 101 8.16 25.64 13.49
C ARG A 101 8.20 26.41 14.80
N GLY A 102 7.30 26.09 15.73
CA GLY A 102 7.23 26.72 17.05
C GLY A 102 8.20 26.12 18.08
N GLY A 103 8.93 25.06 17.72
CA GLY A 103 9.83 24.36 18.64
C GLY A 103 9.12 23.54 19.72
N ALA A 104 7.82 23.28 19.58
CA ALA A 104 7.07 22.36 20.44
C ALA A 104 7.34 20.89 20.06
N PHE A 105 7.77 20.62 18.83
CA PHE A 105 8.19 19.30 18.37
C PHE A 105 9.56 19.35 17.64
N PRO A 106 10.47 18.37 17.88
CA PRO A 106 10.39 17.36 18.93
C PRO A 106 10.66 17.97 20.31
N GLY A 107 9.97 17.47 21.33
CA GLY A 107 10.21 17.79 22.73
C GLY A 107 11.11 16.78 23.43
N PRO A 108 11.30 16.91 24.76
CA PRO A 108 12.16 16.03 25.54
C PRO A 108 11.72 14.55 25.59
N GLN A 109 10.43 14.26 25.36
CA GLN A 109 9.88 12.91 25.32
C GLN A 109 10.04 12.26 23.94
N GLU A 110 10.07 13.07 22.87
CA GLU A 110 10.33 12.60 21.50
C GLU A 110 11.82 12.64 21.13
N SER A 111 12.70 12.92 22.08
CA SER A 111 14.14 13.04 21.86
C SER A 111 14.92 12.00 22.66
N TYR A 112 15.78 11.23 21.98
CA TYR A 112 16.75 10.39 22.66
C TYR A 112 17.80 11.25 23.39
N ARG A 113 18.22 10.80 24.57
CA ARG A 113 19.29 11.45 25.33
C ARG A 113 20.58 10.66 25.20
N LEU A 114 21.71 11.36 25.31
CA LEU A 114 23.00 10.71 25.43
C LEU A 114 22.99 9.75 26.63
N PRO A 115 23.49 8.52 26.46
CA PRO A 115 23.74 7.64 27.58
C PRO A 115 24.71 8.29 28.57
N GLU A 116 24.60 7.89 29.84
CA GLU A 116 25.50 8.34 30.89
C GLU A 116 26.95 7.95 30.55
N GLY A 117 27.91 8.84 30.85
CA GLY A 117 29.34 8.63 30.60
C GLY A 117 29.83 8.95 29.18
N VAL A 118 28.94 9.18 28.21
CA VAL A 118 29.34 9.51 26.83
C VAL A 118 29.67 11.01 26.66
N GLY A 119 29.16 11.87 27.53
CA GLY A 119 29.25 13.33 27.40
C GLY A 119 30.67 13.87 27.27
N GLU A 120 31.62 13.36 28.06
CA GLU A 120 33.01 13.84 28.09
C GLU A 120 33.74 13.61 26.77
N ALA A 121 33.55 12.44 26.15
CA ALA A 121 34.14 12.11 24.86
C ALA A 121 33.62 13.03 23.73
N ILE A 122 32.34 13.42 23.79
CA ILE A 122 31.73 14.35 22.83
C ILE A 122 32.24 15.76 23.05
N THR A 123 32.33 16.23 24.30
CA THR A 123 32.85 17.57 24.61
C THR A 123 34.29 17.75 24.12
N ASN A 124 35.09 16.68 24.16
CA ASN A 124 36.49 16.70 23.73
C ASN A 124 36.67 16.51 22.20
N TRP A 125 35.60 16.29 21.44
CA TRP A 125 35.69 16.09 20.00
C TRP A 125 35.83 17.42 19.24
N ALA A 126 36.73 17.45 18.26
CA ALA A 126 36.87 18.54 17.30
C ALA A 126 37.04 17.97 15.88
N PRO A 127 36.42 18.57 14.84
CA PRO A 127 36.58 18.12 13.47
C PRO A 127 38.01 18.36 12.98
N SER A 128 38.60 17.34 12.33
CA SER A 128 40.00 17.37 11.85
C SER A 128 40.25 18.37 10.72
N ASN A 129 39.18 18.83 10.05
CA ASN A 129 39.19 19.87 9.03
C ASN A 129 37.87 20.68 9.16
N PRO A 130 37.88 21.87 9.78
CA PRO A 130 36.72 22.74 9.77
C PRO A 130 36.48 23.26 8.33
N VAL A 131 35.22 23.26 7.89
CA VAL A 131 34.76 23.85 6.60
C VAL A 131 34.53 25.34 6.77
#